data_AF-A0A7K9S4X8-F1
#
_entry.id   AF-A0A7K9S4X8-F1
#
_cell.length_a   1.000
_cell.length_b   1.000
_cell.length_c   1.000
_cell.angle_alpha   90.00
_cell.angle_beta   90.00
_cell.angle_gamma   90.00
#
_symmetry.space_group_name_H-M   'P 1'
#
loop_
_entity.id
_entity.type
_entity.pdbx_description
1 polymer ?
#
loop_
_entity_poly.entity_id
_entity_poly.type
_entity_poly.pdbx_seq_one_letter_code
_entity_poly.pdbx_strand_id
1 'polypeptide(L)'
;PFYTRRCITEDLSWSLVTVPPLTELCLQHIVHNFEKNPILNYLLPEHQKKVVDRLSTSLPLTVTANIVSHEEYWKRRCMERWQVCDVSNYGGSWKRMFFERHLENVLKFFIPNTTDPREVLDLVPLCKGYVRKLEIDQFLPPLWVEQKKESNDLSDTEEEAELGEVYMHHYDLRDLLVDLPYLQELHLTYGVKNCGMNFEWSLFNFTDLDCSNLATAVKMCRNLKVFKLTRSKVDDDKIKVLARNLQHHPCLLELDLSHNLIKDHGAQALGKLITHSKLETLDLCNNQICHLGAQALAQGLAESSTLTSLNLRLNFVEDKGGEAIGHALLTNTSLKSLHLGSNNVSERTAAVFSQVLAQNTTLTSISFSCNHLGLDGGKQLLKGLAKNKTLTELDLRHTEVEQETGFLIHEIVWANREAVRVGSLQQPTTEAL
;
A
#
# COMPACT_ATOMS: atom_id res chain seq x y z
N PRO A 1 -10.59 91.65 20.87
CA PRO A 1 -10.69 90.89 19.60
C PRO A 1 -10.53 89.40 19.89
N PHE A 2 -11.56 88.64 19.57
CA PHE A 2 -11.86 87.29 20.05
C PHE A 2 -10.87 86.24 19.52
N TYR A 3 -10.38 85.36 20.41
CA TYR A 3 -9.76 84.10 19.99
C TYR A 3 -10.86 83.21 19.40
N THR A 4 -10.88 83.05 18.08
CA THR A 4 -11.78 82.14 17.39
C THR A 4 -11.35 80.71 17.70
N ARG A 5 -11.99 80.07 18.68
CA ARG A 5 -11.93 78.62 18.85
C ARG A 5 -12.57 77.99 17.62
N ARG A 6 -11.79 77.24 16.85
CA ARG A 6 -12.27 76.47 15.71
C ARG A 6 -12.76 75.12 16.23
N CYS A 7 -14.07 74.97 16.44
CA CYS A 7 -14.68 73.67 16.62
C CYS A 7 -14.79 73.01 15.24
N ILE A 8 -14.08 71.90 15.05
CA ILE A 8 -14.27 71.02 13.90
C ILE A 8 -15.50 70.18 14.23
N THR A 9 -16.52 70.25 13.36
CA THR A 9 -17.76 69.48 13.48
C THR A 9 -17.48 67.98 13.39
N GLU A 10 -18.09 67.19 14.27
CA GLU A 10 -18.10 65.73 14.20
C GLU A 10 -18.54 65.29 12.80
N ASP A 11 -17.74 64.40 12.21
CA ASP A 11 -18.03 63.80 10.91
C ASP A 11 -19.34 63.00 11.02
N LEU A 12 -20.36 63.43 10.27
CA LEU A 12 -21.71 62.83 10.27
C LEU A 12 -21.73 61.41 9.67
N SER A 13 -20.65 60.98 9.01
CA SER A 13 -20.46 59.60 8.56
C SER A 13 -19.69 58.73 9.57
N TRP A 14 -19.15 59.34 10.63
CA TRP A 14 -18.32 58.68 11.62
C TRP A 14 -19.18 58.06 12.72
N SER A 15 -19.47 56.77 12.54
CA SER A 15 -20.18 55.95 13.52
C SER A 15 -19.20 55.29 14.49
N LEU A 16 -19.34 55.57 15.78
CA LEU A 16 -18.68 54.85 16.89
C LEU A 16 -19.07 53.36 16.95
N VAL A 17 -20.16 52.97 16.27
CA VAL A 17 -20.71 51.60 16.26
C VAL A 17 -19.89 50.66 15.35
N THR A 18 -18.93 51.20 14.58
CA THR A 18 -18.30 50.51 13.44
C THR A 18 -16.79 50.31 13.53
N VAL A 19 -16.13 50.67 14.64
CA VAL A 19 -14.68 50.41 14.78
C VAL A 19 -14.48 49.04 15.43
N PRO A 20 -13.88 48.05 14.73
CA PRO A 20 -13.59 46.76 15.32
C PRO A 20 -12.66 46.94 16.53
N PRO A 21 -12.78 46.09 17.57
CA PRO A 21 -11.83 46.11 18.69
C PRO A 21 -10.39 46.07 18.18
N LEU A 22 -9.45 46.73 18.88
CA LEU A 22 -8.03 46.70 18.49
C LEU A 22 -7.53 45.26 18.31
N THR A 23 -7.96 44.34 19.17
CA THR A 23 -7.69 42.91 19.05
C THR A 23 -8.09 42.35 17.68
N GLU A 24 -9.28 42.69 17.19
CA GLU A 24 -9.79 42.22 15.91
C GLU A 24 -8.96 42.76 14.74
N LEU A 25 -8.58 44.04 14.78
CA LEU A 25 -7.68 44.66 13.80
C LEU A 25 -6.29 44.02 13.81
N CYS A 26 -5.74 43.74 15.00
CA CYS A 26 -4.46 43.05 15.15
C CYS A 26 -4.52 41.63 14.56
N LEU A 27 -5.59 40.87 14.83
CA LEU A 27 -5.76 39.52 14.28
C LEU A 27 -5.87 39.54 12.75
N GLN A 28 -6.62 40.51 12.19
CA GLN A 28 -6.70 40.70 10.74
C GLN A 28 -5.33 41.01 10.12
N HIS A 29 -4.54 41.88 10.75
CA HIS A 29 -3.19 42.18 10.29
C HIS A 29 -2.27 40.95 10.37
N ILE A 30 -2.36 40.15 11.44
CA ILE A 30 -1.60 38.90 11.57
C ILE A 30 -1.95 37.93 10.45
N VAL A 31 -3.24 37.75 10.14
CA VAL A 31 -3.69 36.88 9.05
C VAL A 31 -3.16 37.37 7.70
N HIS A 32 -3.25 38.67 7.42
CA HIS A 32 -2.80 39.25 6.15
C HIS A 32 -1.28 39.16 5.96
N ASN A 33 -0.51 39.29 7.04
CA ASN A 33 0.96 39.27 7.01
C ASN A 33 1.56 37.92 7.43
N PHE A 34 0.74 36.87 7.52
CA PHE A 34 1.15 35.59 8.10
C PHE A 34 2.33 34.95 7.37
N GLU A 35 2.38 35.07 6.04
CA GLU A 35 3.47 34.53 5.22
C GLU A 35 4.84 35.13 5.59
N LYS A 36 4.88 36.45 5.87
CA LYS A 36 6.12 37.15 6.21
C LYS A 36 6.46 37.04 7.69
N ASN A 37 5.46 36.90 8.56
CA ASN A 37 5.64 36.88 10.00
C ASN A 37 4.66 35.91 10.71
N PRO A 38 4.91 34.59 10.66
CA PRO A 38 3.98 33.58 11.17
C PRO A 38 4.08 33.41 12.69
N ILE A 39 3.59 34.38 13.45
CA ILE A 39 3.67 34.42 14.92
C ILE A 39 2.61 33.60 15.65
N LEU A 40 2.02 32.58 15.01
CA LEU A 40 0.88 31.82 15.56
C LEU A 40 1.14 31.29 16.97
N ASN A 41 2.32 30.72 17.20
CA ASN A 41 2.70 30.09 18.47
C ASN A 41 2.85 31.09 19.63
N TYR A 42 2.93 32.40 19.34
CA TYR A 42 3.02 33.45 20.35
C TYR A 42 1.66 34.02 20.76
N LEU A 43 0.58 33.59 20.11
CA LEU A 43 -0.79 34.05 20.41
C LEU A 43 -1.43 33.18 21.49
N LEU A 44 -2.37 33.77 22.24
CA LEU A 44 -3.25 33.03 23.15
C LEU A 44 -4.10 32.01 22.37
N PRO A 45 -4.48 30.85 22.96
CA PRO A 45 -5.23 29.80 22.26
C PRO A 45 -6.53 30.28 21.57
N GLU A 46 -7.25 31.20 22.22
CA GLU A 46 -8.46 31.82 21.65
C GLU A 46 -8.20 32.63 20.37
N HIS A 47 -7.03 33.28 20.30
CA HIS A 47 -6.59 34.06 19.15
C HIS A 47 -5.99 33.18 18.06
N GLN A 48 -5.30 32.09 18.44
CA GLN A 48 -4.79 31.10 17.48
C GLN A 48 -5.93 30.54 16.62
N LYS A 49 -7.03 30.11 17.26
CA LYS A 49 -8.21 29.62 16.53
C LYS A 49 -8.76 30.64 15.54
N LYS A 50 -8.96 31.89 15.97
CA LYS A 50 -9.45 32.98 15.11
C LYS A 50 -8.53 33.26 13.92
N VAL A 51 -7.22 33.20 14.11
CA VAL A 51 -6.24 33.36 13.02
C VAL A 51 -6.33 32.18 12.06
N VAL A 52 -6.23 30.96 12.57
CA VAL A 52 -6.25 29.70 11.80
C VAL A 52 -7.51 29.58 10.95
N ASP A 53 -8.68 29.94 11.48
CA ASP A 53 -9.96 29.87 10.75
C ASP A 53 -9.98 30.81 9.53
N ARG A 54 -9.16 31.87 9.54
CA ARG A 54 -9.08 32.89 8.49
C ARG A 54 -7.84 32.80 7.60
N LEU A 55 -6.88 31.93 7.93
CA LEU A 55 -5.69 31.73 7.09
C LEU A 55 -6.09 31.20 5.70
N SER A 56 -5.46 31.77 4.67
CA SER A 56 -5.57 31.25 3.31
C SER A 56 -5.00 29.84 3.22
N THR A 57 -5.72 28.95 2.55
CA THR A 57 -5.32 27.59 2.20
C THR A 57 -4.18 27.54 1.16
N SER A 58 -3.95 28.64 0.44
CA SER A 58 -2.90 28.79 -0.56
C SER A 58 -1.52 29.12 0.01
N LEU A 59 -1.39 29.30 1.32
CA LEU A 59 -0.11 29.64 1.95
C LEU A 59 0.97 28.56 1.72
N PRO A 60 2.24 28.95 1.50
CA PRO A 60 3.33 28.00 1.30
C PRO A 60 3.44 26.96 2.42
N LEU A 61 3.80 25.72 2.06
CA LEU A 61 4.01 24.66 3.05
C LEU A 61 5.20 24.93 3.96
N THR A 62 6.23 25.61 3.45
CA THR A 62 7.38 26.07 4.24
C THR A 62 6.98 26.96 5.41
N VAL A 63 5.90 27.73 5.27
CA VAL A 63 5.33 28.58 6.34
C VAL A 63 4.37 27.78 7.23
N THR A 64 3.54 26.93 6.65
CA THR A 64 2.38 26.35 7.37
C THR A 64 2.63 24.98 7.99
N ALA A 65 3.52 24.16 7.41
CA ALA A 65 3.73 22.77 7.82
C ALA A 65 4.15 22.62 9.29
N ASN A 66 5.10 23.43 9.74
CA ASN A 66 5.68 23.32 11.09
C ASN A 66 4.98 24.21 12.13
N ILE A 67 4.17 25.18 11.68
CA ILE A 67 3.55 26.19 12.55
C ILE A 67 2.07 25.85 12.81
N VAL A 68 1.34 25.43 11.78
CA VAL A 68 -0.10 25.17 11.88
C VAL A 68 -0.36 23.70 12.20
N SER A 69 -0.66 23.40 13.46
CA SER A 69 -1.08 22.05 13.93
C SER A 69 -2.59 21.83 13.88
N HIS A 70 -3.39 22.88 13.73
CA HIS A 70 -4.85 22.83 13.84
C HIS A 70 -5.50 22.11 12.65
N GLU A 71 -6.28 21.08 12.94
CA GLU A 71 -6.90 20.20 11.93
C GLU A 71 -7.91 20.92 11.02
N GLU A 72 -8.62 21.95 11.50
CA GLU A 72 -9.59 22.70 10.68
C GLU A 72 -8.93 23.43 9.50
N TYR A 73 -7.69 23.91 9.65
CA TYR A 73 -6.94 24.50 8.53
C TYR A 73 -6.63 23.45 7.46
N TRP A 74 -6.13 22.29 7.88
CA TRP A 74 -5.79 21.20 6.96
C TRP A 74 -7.04 20.59 6.33
N LYS A 75 -8.16 20.54 7.04
CA LYS A 75 -9.47 20.16 6.51
C LYS A 75 -9.91 21.07 5.36
N ARG A 76 -9.88 22.40 5.57
CA ARG A 76 -10.18 23.37 4.50
C ARG A 76 -9.25 23.17 3.30
N ARG A 77 -7.94 23.00 3.55
CA ARG A 77 -6.94 22.80 2.51
C ARG A 77 -7.14 21.49 1.73
N CYS A 78 -7.53 20.41 2.41
CA CYS A 78 -7.86 19.13 1.77
C CYS A 78 -9.13 19.23 0.92
N MET A 79 -10.20 19.82 1.47
CA MET A 79 -11.50 19.94 0.79
C MET A 79 -11.44 20.82 -0.46
N GLU A 80 -10.56 21.83 -0.49
CA GLU A 80 -10.33 22.64 -1.68
C GLU A 80 -9.55 21.89 -2.77
N ARG A 81 -8.63 21.00 -2.38
CA ARG A 81 -7.76 20.27 -3.31
C ARG A 81 -8.37 18.97 -3.83
N TRP A 82 -9.17 18.29 -3.01
CA TRP A 82 -9.70 16.96 -3.33
C TRP A 82 -11.21 16.87 -3.06
N GLN A 83 -11.95 16.42 -4.06
CA GLN A 83 -13.41 16.25 -3.98
C GLN A 83 -13.84 15.23 -2.92
N VAL A 84 -13.09 14.13 -2.80
CA VAL A 84 -13.35 13.06 -1.84
C VAL A 84 -12.25 13.06 -0.79
N CYS A 85 -12.65 13.25 0.47
CA CYS A 85 -11.77 13.23 1.62
C CYS A 85 -12.32 12.31 2.70
N ASP A 86 -11.54 11.29 3.06
CA ASP A 86 -11.85 10.37 4.13
C ASP A 86 -10.63 10.23 5.04
N VAL A 87 -10.76 10.73 6.28
CA VAL A 87 -9.68 10.73 7.28
C VAL A 87 -9.58 9.43 8.06
N SER A 88 -10.51 8.48 7.89
CA SER A 88 -10.51 7.21 8.61
C SER A 88 -9.22 6.42 8.36
N ASN A 89 -8.72 6.43 7.12
CA ASN A 89 -7.46 5.81 6.71
C ASN A 89 -6.20 6.54 7.20
N TYR A 90 -6.35 7.73 7.79
CA TYR A 90 -5.25 8.59 8.21
C TYR A 90 -5.23 8.80 9.73
N GLY A 91 -5.90 7.92 10.48
CA GLY A 91 -6.00 8.01 11.95
C GLY A 91 -6.76 9.25 12.41
N GLY A 92 -7.69 9.76 11.59
CA GLY A 92 -8.50 10.93 11.91
C GLY A 92 -7.79 12.28 11.74
N SER A 93 -6.56 12.32 11.21
CA SER A 93 -5.82 13.57 10.97
C SER A 93 -5.87 14.02 9.51
N TRP A 94 -6.48 15.18 9.29
CA TRP A 94 -6.45 15.94 8.03
C TRP A 94 -5.04 16.38 7.66
N LYS A 95 -4.21 16.73 8.64
CA LYS A 95 -2.82 17.11 8.38
C LYS A 95 -2.02 15.94 7.82
N ARG A 96 -2.15 14.76 8.42
CA ARG A 96 -1.53 13.52 7.91
C ARG A 96 -2.03 13.20 6.50
N MET A 97 -3.35 13.21 6.31
CA MET A 97 -3.97 12.98 5.02
C MET A 97 -3.43 13.93 3.94
N PHE A 98 -3.31 15.22 4.26
CA PHE A 98 -2.78 16.21 3.33
C PHE A 98 -1.36 15.85 2.89
N PHE A 99 -0.46 15.57 3.84
CA PHE A 99 0.95 15.33 3.53
C PHE A 99 1.18 14.00 2.80
N GLU A 100 0.52 12.92 3.21
CA GLU A 100 0.61 11.63 2.51
C GLU A 100 0.11 11.78 1.06
N ARG A 101 -1.11 12.30 0.85
CA ARG A 101 -1.66 12.48 -0.50
C ARG A 101 -0.88 13.48 -1.34
N HIS A 102 -0.31 14.52 -0.73
CA HIS A 102 0.48 15.50 -1.46
C HIS A 102 1.79 14.89 -1.95
N LEU A 103 2.52 14.17 -1.09
CA LEU A 103 3.77 13.51 -1.44
C LEU A 103 3.52 12.41 -2.49
N GLU A 104 2.49 11.59 -2.29
CA GLU A 104 2.03 10.61 -3.29
C GLU A 104 1.77 11.27 -4.65
N ASN A 105 1.06 12.40 -4.68
CA ASN A 105 0.77 13.09 -5.93
C ASN A 105 2.05 13.61 -6.60
N VAL A 106 3.02 14.15 -5.84
CA VAL A 106 4.30 14.59 -6.42
C VAL A 106 5.04 13.39 -7.03
N LEU A 107 5.11 12.26 -6.33
CA LEU A 107 5.78 11.05 -6.83
C LEU A 107 5.09 10.46 -8.06
N LYS A 108 3.76 10.40 -8.08
CA LYS A 108 2.96 9.86 -9.20
C LYS A 108 3.16 10.62 -10.51
N PHE A 109 3.43 11.92 -10.42
CA PHE A 109 3.62 12.80 -11.57
C PHE A 109 5.07 13.25 -11.75
N PHE A 110 6.00 12.66 -10.99
CA PHE A 110 7.43 12.91 -11.16
C PHE A 110 7.89 12.30 -12.47
N ILE A 111 8.48 13.11 -13.35
CA ILE A 111 9.02 12.67 -14.63
C ILE A 111 10.55 12.66 -14.52
N PRO A 112 11.20 11.47 -14.52
CA PRO A 112 12.65 11.37 -14.53
C PRO A 112 13.28 12.22 -15.65
N ASN A 113 14.41 12.84 -15.36
CA ASN A 113 15.15 13.75 -16.24
C ASN A 113 14.44 15.06 -16.62
N THR A 114 13.19 15.29 -16.17
CA THR A 114 12.44 16.52 -16.43
C THR A 114 12.11 17.28 -15.15
N THR A 115 11.62 16.57 -14.13
CA THR A 115 11.31 17.14 -12.81
C THR A 115 12.58 17.19 -11.95
N ASP A 116 12.82 18.31 -11.27
CA ASP A 116 13.94 18.44 -10.34
C ASP A 116 13.70 17.54 -9.11
N PRO A 117 14.61 16.60 -8.77
CA PRO A 117 14.50 15.78 -7.57
C PRO A 117 14.26 16.57 -6.27
N ARG A 118 14.69 17.85 -6.22
CA ARG A 118 14.44 18.73 -5.07
C ARG A 118 12.97 18.97 -4.78
N GLU A 119 12.08 18.85 -5.77
CA GLU A 119 10.63 18.94 -5.53
C GLU A 119 10.12 17.87 -4.56
N VAL A 120 10.75 16.70 -4.53
CA VAL A 120 10.45 15.64 -3.55
C VAL A 120 11.25 15.86 -2.27
N LEU A 121 12.55 16.12 -2.37
CA LEU A 121 13.44 16.19 -1.22
C LEU A 121 13.11 17.38 -0.28
N ASP A 122 12.71 18.52 -0.82
CA ASP A 122 12.35 19.71 -0.02
C ASP A 122 11.04 19.51 0.77
N LEU A 123 10.20 18.53 0.38
CA LEU A 123 8.99 18.18 1.12
C LEU A 123 9.29 17.30 2.34
N VAL A 124 10.37 16.52 2.30
CA VAL A 124 10.69 15.54 3.36
C VAL A 124 10.78 16.18 4.75
N PRO A 125 11.52 17.31 4.96
CA PRO A 125 11.55 17.97 6.26
C PRO A 125 10.18 18.44 6.76
N LEU A 126 9.24 18.71 5.86
CA LEU A 126 7.90 19.21 6.17
C LEU A 126 6.92 18.07 6.51
N CYS A 127 7.08 16.90 5.90
CA CYS A 127 6.12 15.80 5.99
C CYS A 127 6.59 14.58 6.79
N LYS A 128 7.89 14.39 7.04
CA LYS A 128 8.46 13.18 7.65
C LYS A 128 7.85 12.76 8.99
N GLY A 129 7.30 13.71 9.76
CA GLY A 129 6.62 13.44 11.04
C GLY A 129 5.20 12.88 10.90
N TYR A 130 4.63 12.91 9.69
CA TYR A 130 3.22 12.59 9.44
C TYR A 130 3.04 11.38 8.53
N VAL A 131 3.99 11.12 7.62
CA VAL A 131 3.89 10.03 6.63
C VAL A 131 4.09 8.68 7.30
N ARG A 132 3.04 7.88 7.30
CA ARG A 132 3.01 6.48 7.77
C ARG A 132 2.62 5.52 6.66
N LYS A 133 1.87 5.99 5.65
CA LYS A 133 1.52 5.23 4.46
C LYS A 133 1.90 6.02 3.21
N LEU A 134 2.42 5.33 2.21
CA LEU A 134 2.59 5.84 0.86
C LEU A 134 1.99 4.88 -0.16
N GLU A 135 1.09 5.39 -0.99
CA GLU A 135 0.45 4.66 -2.08
C GLU A 135 0.71 5.33 -3.43
N ILE A 136 1.68 4.78 -4.16
CA ILE A 136 2.07 5.20 -5.51
C ILE A 136 1.62 4.14 -6.50
N ASP A 137 0.52 4.44 -7.18
CA ASP A 137 -0.18 3.54 -8.10
C ASP A 137 0.24 3.73 -9.57
N GLN A 138 1.22 4.61 -9.81
CA GLN A 138 1.88 4.80 -11.09
C GLN A 138 3.23 5.49 -10.90
N PHE A 139 4.16 5.22 -11.81
CA PHE A 139 5.39 6.01 -11.96
C PHE A 139 5.51 6.42 -13.42
N LEU A 140 5.77 7.70 -13.67
CA LEU A 140 6.00 8.15 -15.04
C LEU A 140 7.45 7.83 -15.45
N PRO A 141 7.65 7.36 -16.68
CA PRO A 141 8.98 7.18 -17.27
C PRO A 141 9.59 8.53 -17.67
N PRO A 142 10.90 8.58 -17.94
CA PRO A 142 11.51 9.75 -18.57
C PRO A 142 10.90 10.02 -19.94
N LEU A 143 10.80 11.30 -20.30
CA LEU A 143 10.39 11.72 -21.63
C LEU A 143 11.56 11.53 -22.60
N TRP A 144 11.26 11.04 -23.80
CA TRP A 144 12.20 10.99 -24.91
C TRP A 144 12.65 12.40 -25.26
N VAL A 145 13.96 12.63 -25.17
CA VAL A 145 14.58 13.81 -25.76
C VAL A 145 15.25 13.35 -27.04
N GLU A 146 14.67 13.68 -28.20
CA GLU A 146 15.40 13.55 -29.46
C GLU A 146 16.67 14.38 -29.36
N GLN A 147 17.84 13.73 -29.35
CA GLN A 147 19.09 14.44 -29.54
C GLN A 147 19.11 14.94 -30.98
N LYS A 148 18.74 16.21 -31.19
CA LYS A 148 19.11 16.90 -32.43
C LYS A 148 20.63 17.00 -32.45
N LYS A 149 21.31 16.12 -33.19
CA LYS A 149 22.65 16.42 -33.68
C LYS A 149 22.52 17.72 -34.47
N GLU A 150 23.11 18.82 -33.98
CA GLU A 150 23.40 19.97 -34.84
C GLU A 150 24.46 19.51 -35.83
N SER A 151 24.03 18.91 -36.95
CA SER A 151 24.91 18.59 -38.07
C SER A 151 25.20 19.88 -38.84
N ASN A 152 26.22 20.62 -38.42
CA ASN A 152 26.99 21.44 -39.35
C ASN A 152 28.02 20.53 -40.02
N ASP A 153 27.59 19.71 -40.98
CA ASP A 153 28.33 19.54 -42.24
C ASP A 153 27.56 18.67 -43.23
N LEU A 154 27.61 19.11 -44.49
CA LEU A 154 27.08 18.42 -45.65
C LEU A 154 28.03 17.27 -46.01
N SER A 155 27.69 16.04 -45.63
CA SER A 155 28.15 14.86 -46.37
C SER A 155 27.12 13.74 -46.30
N ASP A 156 26.69 13.29 -47.47
CA ASP A 156 25.83 12.12 -47.68
C ASP A 156 26.53 10.84 -47.24
N THR A 157 26.36 10.48 -45.98
CA THR A 157 26.52 9.11 -45.49
C THR A 157 25.37 8.84 -44.55
N GLU A 158 24.60 7.78 -44.82
CA GLU A 158 23.60 7.22 -43.91
C GLU A 158 24.30 6.78 -42.61
N GLU A 159 24.48 7.72 -41.68
CA GLU A 159 24.86 7.42 -40.31
C GLU A 159 23.65 6.73 -39.65
N GLU A 160 23.76 5.44 -39.39
CA GLU A 160 22.93 4.76 -38.40
C GLU A 160 22.96 5.60 -37.12
N ALA A 161 21.82 6.19 -36.75
CA ALA A 161 21.71 6.95 -35.52
C ALA A 161 22.10 6.04 -34.35
N GLU A 162 23.27 6.29 -33.76
CA GLU A 162 23.64 5.72 -32.47
C GLU A 162 22.51 6.03 -31.49
N LEU A 163 21.71 5.01 -31.17
CA LEU A 163 20.66 5.07 -30.17
C LEU A 163 21.31 5.39 -28.83
N GLY A 164 21.36 6.68 -28.49
CA GLY A 164 21.78 7.13 -27.16
C GLY A 164 21.03 6.35 -26.09
N GLU A 165 21.73 5.92 -25.05
CA GLU A 165 21.18 5.11 -23.96
C GLU A 165 19.85 5.70 -23.49
N VAL A 166 18.76 4.99 -23.79
CA VAL A 166 17.43 5.36 -23.34
C VAL A 166 17.42 5.13 -21.84
N TYR A 167 17.57 6.20 -21.06
CA TYR A 167 17.30 6.15 -19.63
C TYR A 167 15.85 5.68 -19.47
N MET A 168 15.62 4.54 -18.85
CA MET A 168 14.28 3.94 -18.64
C MET A 168 13.91 3.82 -17.16
N HIS A 169 14.73 4.39 -16.28
CA HIS A 169 14.58 4.23 -14.84
C HIS A 169 13.59 5.24 -14.26
N HIS A 170 12.88 4.81 -13.23
CA HIS A 170 11.92 5.65 -12.52
C HIS A 170 12.63 6.47 -11.43
N TYR A 171 11.86 7.31 -10.73
CA TYR A 171 12.38 8.04 -9.58
C TYR A 171 12.96 7.08 -8.53
N ASP A 172 14.19 7.34 -8.10
CA ASP A 172 14.87 6.56 -7.08
C ASP A 172 14.31 6.87 -5.69
N LEU A 173 13.61 5.90 -5.12
CA LEU A 173 12.96 6.03 -3.81
C LEU A 173 13.93 5.91 -2.62
N ARG A 174 15.22 5.59 -2.83
CA ARG A 174 16.16 5.31 -1.73
C ARG A 174 16.25 6.46 -0.73
N ASP A 175 16.58 7.66 -1.19
CA ASP A 175 16.79 8.81 -0.31
C ASP A 175 15.49 9.22 0.39
N LEU A 176 14.36 9.17 -0.33
CA LEU A 176 13.06 9.46 0.23
C LEU A 176 12.68 8.50 1.37
N LEU A 177 12.73 7.18 1.12
CA LEU A 177 12.20 6.19 2.06
C LEU A 177 13.03 6.10 3.34
N VAL A 178 14.34 6.30 3.24
CA VAL A 178 15.24 6.31 4.40
C VAL A 178 14.94 7.48 5.34
N ASP A 179 14.52 8.62 4.80
CA ASP A 179 14.21 9.83 5.57
C ASP A 179 12.77 9.92 6.09
N LEU A 180 11.97 8.86 5.91
CA LEU A 180 10.60 8.74 6.43
C LEU A 180 10.55 7.77 7.63
N PRO A 181 10.89 8.23 8.85
CA PRO A 181 11.10 7.35 10.00
C PRO A 181 9.82 6.66 10.48
N TYR A 182 8.64 7.19 10.18
CA TYR A 182 7.36 6.64 10.63
C TYR A 182 6.62 5.83 9.55
N LEU A 183 7.24 5.59 8.39
CA LEU A 183 6.65 4.81 7.31
C LEU A 183 6.42 3.36 7.77
N GLN A 184 5.16 2.92 7.67
CA GLN A 184 4.67 1.61 8.06
C GLN A 184 4.09 0.83 6.87
N GLU A 185 3.56 1.53 5.87
CA GLU A 185 2.94 0.92 4.69
C GLU A 185 3.49 1.56 3.41
N LEU A 186 3.97 0.73 2.49
CA LEU A 186 4.48 1.15 1.19
C LEU A 186 3.81 0.34 0.09
N HIS A 187 2.97 1.00 -0.70
CA HIS A 187 2.21 0.39 -1.79
C HIS A 187 2.66 0.98 -3.12
N LEU A 188 3.21 0.14 -3.99
CA LEU A 188 3.80 0.54 -5.25
C LEU A 188 3.19 -0.25 -6.42
N THR A 189 2.94 0.46 -7.52
CA THR A 189 2.67 -0.10 -8.83
C THR A 189 3.54 0.60 -9.86
N TYR A 190 4.52 -0.11 -10.39
CA TYR A 190 5.33 0.34 -11.53
C TYR A 190 4.55 0.09 -12.82
N GLY A 191 3.78 1.08 -13.19
CA GLY A 191 3.02 1.15 -14.43
C GLY A 191 2.48 2.56 -14.62
N VAL A 192 1.80 2.79 -15.74
CA VAL A 192 1.21 4.10 -16.07
C VAL A 192 -0.27 3.90 -16.35
N LYS A 193 -1.13 4.73 -15.75
CA LYS A 193 -2.60 4.56 -15.88
C LYS A 193 -3.18 5.19 -17.15
N ASN A 194 -2.58 6.29 -17.63
CA ASN A 194 -3.14 7.13 -18.69
C ASN A 194 -2.09 7.53 -19.73
N CYS A 195 -1.60 6.59 -20.53
CA CYS A 195 -0.50 6.83 -21.48
C CYS A 195 -0.92 7.54 -22.78
N GLY A 196 -2.21 7.81 -22.96
CA GLY A 196 -2.74 8.31 -24.23
C GLY A 196 -2.42 7.37 -25.40
N MET A 197 -2.35 7.91 -26.62
CA MET A 197 -2.05 7.13 -27.84
C MET A 197 -0.54 7.11 -28.18
N ASN A 198 0.28 7.90 -27.48
CA ASN A 198 1.72 8.02 -27.73
C ASN A 198 2.48 7.34 -26.60
N PHE A 199 2.57 6.00 -26.64
CA PHE A 199 3.28 5.23 -25.63
C PHE A 199 4.20 4.19 -26.24
N GLU A 200 5.23 3.83 -25.49
CA GLU A 200 6.09 2.69 -25.77
C GLU A 200 6.01 1.65 -24.65
N TRP A 201 6.27 0.38 -24.97
CA TRP A 201 6.24 -0.70 -23.98
C TRP A 201 7.30 -0.54 -22.87
N SER A 202 8.41 0.12 -23.20
CA SER A 202 9.50 0.51 -22.31
C SER A 202 9.01 1.37 -21.13
N LEU A 203 7.99 2.21 -21.34
CA LEU A 203 7.40 3.10 -20.33
C LEU A 203 6.75 2.37 -19.15
N PHE A 204 6.56 1.06 -19.26
CA PHE A 204 5.95 0.22 -18.23
C PHE A 204 6.94 -0.79 -17.65
N ASN A 205 8.24 -0.63 -17.91
CA ASN A 205 9.23 -1.59 -17.47
C ASN A 205 9.72 -1.23 -16.07
N PHE A 206 9.41 -2.08 -15.10
CA PHE A 206 10.14 -2.09 -13.85
C PHE A 206 11.54 -2.66 -14.10
N THR A 207 12.55 -1.78 -14.13
CA THR A 207 13.91 -2.15 -14.53
C THR A 207 14.66 -2.87 -13.39
N ASP A 208 15.76 -3.54 -13.72
CA ASP A 208 16.61 -4.19 -12.70
C ASP A 208 17.27 -3.17 -11.75
N LEU A 209 17.54 -1.94 -12.23
CA LEU A 209 18.00 -0.85 -11.39
C LEU A 209 16.90 -0.36 -10.45
N ASP A 210 15.67 -0.16 -10.94
CA ASP A 210 14.53 0.19 -10.08
C ASP A 210 14.36 -0.85 -8.96
N CYS A 211 14.44 -2.14 -9.34
CA CYS A 211 14.34 -3.24 -8.40
C CYS A 211 15.48 -3.24 -7.36
N SER A 212 16.72 -2.99 -7.79
CA SER A 212 17.88 -2.97 -6.90
C SER A 212 17.83 -1.78 -5.93
N ASN A 213 17.41 -0.62 -6.42
CA ASN A 213 17.24 0.59 -5.62
C ASN A 213 16.11 0.39 -4.59
N LEU A 214 14.95 -0.11 -5.04
CA LEU A 214 13.83 -0.40 -4.17
C LEU A 214 14.17 -1.46 -3.11
N ALA A 215 14.84 -2.54 -3.49
CA ALA A 215 15.26 -3.59 -2.55
C ALA A 215 16.18 -3.03 -1.44
N THR A 216 17.10 -2.14 -1.81
CA THR A 216 17.99 -1.47 -0.86
C THR A 216 17.21 -0.52 0.06
N ALA A 217 16.31 0.27 -0.51
CA ALA A 217 15.49 1.22 0.24
C ALA A 217 14.61 0.53 1.28
N VAL A 218 13.87 -0.50 0.85
CA VAL A 218 12.95 -1.25 1.72
C VAL A 218 13.71 -1.94 2.85
N LYS A 219 14.88 -2.52 2.58
CA LYS A 219 15.74 -3.11 3.61
C LYS A 219 16.12 -2.13 4.74
N MET A 220 16.22 -0.83 4.43
CA MET A 220 16.55 0.21 5.41
C MET A 220 15.34 0.70 6.21
N CYS A 221 14.12 0.41 5.77
CA CYS A 221 12.88 0.89 6.39
C CYS A 221 12.51 0.09 7.64
N ARG A 222 13.13 0.40 8.78
CA ARG A 222 12.99 -0.38 10.03
C ARG A 222 11.59 -0.43 10.64
N ASN A 223 10.69 0.46 10.24
CA ASN A 223 9.30 0.50 10.73
C ASN A 223 8.28 -0.04 9.71
N LEU A 224 8.72 -0.48 8.54
CA LEU A 224 7.84 -0.97 7.48
C LEU A 224 7.23 -2.31 7.88
N LYS A 225 5.90 -2.34 7.91
CA LYS A 225 5.07 -3.50 8.25
C LYS A 225 4.40 -4.12 7.04
N VAL A 226 3.97 -3.28 6.09
CA VAL A 226 3.26 -3.70 4.89
C VAL A 226 4.03 -3.21 3.67
N PHE A 227 4.41 -4.15 2.80
CA PHE A 227 5.00 -3.83 1.52
C PHE A 227 4.19 -4.48 0.40
N LYS A 228 3.64 -3.65 -0.49
CA LYS A 228 2.89 -4.09 -1.65
C LYS A 228 3.59 -3.62 -2.91
N LEU A 229 3.94 -4.55 -3.78
CA LEU A 229 4.51 -4.28 -5.09
C LEU A 229 3.69 -5.08 -6.11
N THR A 230 2.56 -4.51 -6.52
CA THR A 230 1.57 -5.20 -7.34
C THR A 230 1.61 -4.68 -8.77
N ARG A 231 1.25 -5.52 -9.75
CA ARG A 231 1.13 -5.11 -11.16
C ARG A 231 2.37 -4.39 -11.70
N SER A 232 3.54 -4.82 -11.25
CA SER A 232 4.82 -4.15 -11.48
C SER A 232 5.78 -4.99 -12.33
N LYS A 233 5.26 -6.05 -12.99
CA LYS A 233 6.04 -6.98 -13.83
C LYS A 233 7.28 -7.55 -13.12
N VAL A 234 7.19 -7.80 -11.82
CA VAL A 234 8.28 -8.44 -11.07
C VAL A 234 8.44 -9.88 -11.57
N ASP A 235 9.59 -10.19 -12.16
CA ASP A 235 9.95 -11.53 -12.63
C ASP A 235 10.79 -12.30 -11.58
N ASP A 236 11.19 -13.52 -11.93
CA ASP A 236 11.98 -14.41 -11.07
C ASP A 236 13.32 -13.82 -10.62
N ASP A 237 13.98 -13.01 -11.44
CA ASP A 237 15.29 -12.45 -11.10
C ASP A 237 15.14 -11.23 -10.19
N LYS A 238 14.15 -10.37 -10.47
CA LYS A 238 13.80 -9.23 -9.62
C LYS A 238 13.34 -9.69 -8.24
N ILE A 239 12.48 -10.71 -8.16
CA ILE A 239 12.03 -11.19 -6.85
C ILE A 239 13.16 -11.87 -6.07
N LYS A 240 14.14 -12.51 -6.72
CA LYS A 240 15.34 -13.02 -6.01
C LYS A 240 16.13 -11.89 -5.36
N VAL A 241 16.26 -10.74 -6.04
CA VAL A 241 16.95 -9.56 -5.48
C VAL A 241 16.17 -8.98 -4.29
N LEU A 242 14.86 -8.81 -4.44
CA LEU A 242 13.98 -8.34 -3.35
C LEU A 242 14.01 -9.31 -2.16
N ALA A 243 13.77 -10.60 -2.39
CA ALA A 243 13.72 -11.61 -1.34
C ALA A 243 15.02 -11.66 -0.53
N ARG A 244 16.19 -11.60 -1.16
CA ARG A 244 17.49 -11.55 -0.45
C ARG A 244 17.62 -10.34 0.48
N ASN A 245 17.05 -9.19 0.10
CA ASN A 245 17.10 -7.97 0.90
C ASN A 245 16.03 -7.91 1.99
N LEU A 246 14.94 -8.66 1.82
CA LEU A 246 13.86 -8.78 2.80
C LEU A 246 14.09 -9.87 3.85
N GLN A 247 15.08 -10.76 3.65
CA GLN A 247 15.47 -11.73 4.67
C GLN A 247 15.84 -11.03 5.98
N HIS A 248 15.32 -11.54 7.09
CA HIS A 248 15.52 -10.98 8.43
C HIS A 248 15.04 -9.53 8.61
N HIS A 249 14.14 -9.03 7.74
CA HIS A 249 13.57 -7.69 7.93
C HIS A 249 12.89 -7.60 9.31
N PRO A 250 13.17 -6.55 10.12
CA PRO A 250 12.85 -6.56 11.55
C PRO A 250 11.35 -6.55 11.86
N CYS A 251 10.56 -5.90 10.98
CA CYS A 251 9.17 -5.54 11.23
C CYS A 251 8.20 -5.86 10.07
N LEU A 252 8.66 -6.46 8.97
CA LEU A 252 7.77 -6.71 7.82
C LEU A 252 6.84 -7.89 8.13
N LEU A 253 5.53 -7.64 8.07
CA LEU A 253 4.48 -8.60 8.41
C LEU A 253 3.66 -8.99 7.16
N GLU A 254 3.45 -8.06 6.23
CA GLU A 254 2.67 -8.30 5.02
C GLU A 254 3.49 -8.00 3.78
N LEU A 255 3.53 -8.98 2.86
CA LEU A 255 4.13 -8.85 1.54
C LEU A 255 3.09 -9.22 0.47
N ASP A 256 2.72 -8.24 -0.34
CA ASP A 256 1.81 -8.43 -1.47
C ASP A 256 2.58 -8.25 -2.78
N LEU A 257 2.70 -9.33 -3.53
CA LEU A 257 3.35 -9.40 -4.83
C LEU A 257 2.36 -9.87 -5.90
N SER A 258 1.06 -9.64 -5.69
CA SER A 258 0.02 -10.07 -6.60
C SER A 258 0.14 -9.42 -7.98
N HIS A 259 -0.32 -10.14 -9.01
CA HIS A 259 -0.34 -9.70 -10.40
C HIS A 259 1.05 -9.35 -10.95
N ASN A 260 2.05 -10.19 -10.71
CA ASN A 260 3.38 -10.08 -11.29
C ASN A 260 3.70 -11.31 -12.15
N LEU A 261 4.99 -11.55 -12.44
CA LEU A 261 5.49 -12.60 -13.33
C LEU A 261 6.39 -13.58 -12.56
N ILE A 262 6.07 -13.85 -11.29
CA ILE A 262 6.84 -14.72 -10.40
C ILE A 262 6.52 -16.18 -10.68
N LYS A 263 7.39 -16.86 -11.42
CA LYS A 263 7.26 -18.28 -11.74
C LYS A 263 7.95 -19.13 -10.67
N ASP A 264 8.25 -20.38 -11.00
CA ASP A 264 8.77 -21.37 -10.06
C ASP A 264 10.11 -20.98 -9.42
N HIS A 265 11.03 -20.36 -10.18
CA HIS A 265 12.33 -19.97 -9.60
C HIS A 265 12.21 -18.79 -8.64
N GLY A 266 11.28 -17.86 -8.89
CA GLY A 266 10.97 -16.79 -7.97
C GLY A 266 10.24 -17.29 -6.73
N ALA A 267 9.27 -18.20 -6.90
CA ALA A 267 8.59 -18.88 -5.80
C ALA A 267 9.55 -19.68 -4.90
N GLN A 268 10.60 -20.27 -5.47
CA GLN A 268 11.67 -20.91 -4.69
C GLN A 268 12.42 -19.92 -3.80
N ALA A 269 12.69 -18.70 -4.29
CA ALA A 269 13.31 -17.66 -3.48
C ALA A 269 12.38 -17.19 -2.36
N LEU A 270 11.08 -17.10 -2.63
CA LEU A 270 10.06 -16.77 -1.64
C LEU A 270 9.89 -17.86 -0.58
N GLY A 271 9.98 -19.14 -0.96
CA GLY A 271 10.01 -20.25 0.00
C GLY A 271 11.11 -20.10 1.04
N LYS A 272 12.31 -19.66 0.62
CA LYS A 272 13.43 -19.35 1.53
C LYS A 272 13.21 -18.06 2.33
N LEU A 273 12.52 -17.07 1.78
CA LEU A 273 12.19 -15.84 2.51
C LEU A 273 11.24 -16.13 3.66
N ILE A 274 10.21 -16.96 3.44
CA ILE A 274 9.22 -17.35 4.44
C ILE A 274 9.91 -17.91 5.70
N THR A 275 10.92 -18.77 5.55
CA THR A 275 11.62 -19.41 6.68
C THR A 275 12.51 -18.46 7.48
N HIS A 276 12.92 -17.33 6.90
CA HIS A 276 13.84 -16.35 7.50
C HIS A 276 13.17 -14.98 7.70
N SER A 277 11.85 -14.94 7.87
CA SER A 277 11.09 -13.70 8.03
C SER A 277 10.08 -13.80 9.17
N LYS A 278 9.48 -12.65 9.51
CA LYS A 278 8.32 -12.57 10.42
C LYS A 278 7.02 -12.36 9.65
N LEU A 279 7.01 -12.70 8.36
CA LEU A 279 5.81 -12.52 7.53
C LEU A 279 4.65 -13.30 8.12
N GLU A 280 3.53 -12.61 8.27
CA GLU A 280 2.23 -13.13 8.69
C GLU A 280 1.30 -13.29 7.48
N THR A 281 1.46 -12.45 6.46
CA THR A 281 0.65 -12.48 5.23
C THR A 281 1.54 -12.43 3.99
N LEU A 282 1.31 -13.36 3.07
CA LEU A 282 1.95 -13.39 1.76
C LEU A 282 0.90 -13.55 0.65
N ASP A 283 0.80 -12.55 -0.22
CA ASP A 283 -0.07 -12.59 -1.39
C ASP A 283 0.74 -12.77 -2.69
N LEU A 284 0.51 -13.89 -3.36
CA LEU A 284 1.11 -14.27 -4.64
C LEU A 284 0.05 -14.54 -5.71
N CYS A 285 -1.14 -13.98 -5.54
CA CYS A 285 -2.23 -14.10 -6.50
C CYS A 285 -1.77 -13.70 -7.90
N ASN A 286 -2.05 -14.53 -8.92
CA ASN A 286 -1.76 -14.25 -10.32
C ASN A 286 -0.28 -13.98 -10.63
N ASN A 287 0.57 -15.01 -10.49
CA ASN A 287 2.02 -14.93 -10.72
C ASN A 287 2.59 -15.99 -11.69
N GLN A 288 1.77 -16.92 -12.19
CA GLN A 288 2.20 -18.06 -13.03
C GLN A 288 3.09 -19.07 -12.27
N ILE A 289 2.86 -19.23 -10.96
CA ILE A 289 3.53 -20.25 -10.14
C ILE A 289 2.97 -21.62 -10.51
N CYS A 290 3.83 -22.55 -10.89
CA CYS A 290 3.45 -23.93 -11.20
C CYS A 290 3.73 -24.86 -10.00
N HIS A 291 3.58 -26.17 -10.21
CA HIS A 291 3.74 -27.16 -9.14
C HIS A 291 5.14 -27.15 -8.47
N LEU A 292 6.23 -26.82 -9.19
CA LEU A 292 7.58 -26.78 -8.59
C LEU A 292 7.75 -25.60 -7.65
N GLY A 293 7.24 -24.42 -8.05
CA GLY A 293 7.22 -23.24 -7.18
C GLY A 293 6.34 -23.46 -5.96
N ALA A 294 5.17 -24.08 -6.14
CA ALA A 294 4.27 -24.44 -5.04
C ALA A 294 4.92 -25.44 -4.06
N GLN A 295 5.68 -26.42 -4.55
CA GLN A 295 6.46 -27.34 -3.71
C GLN A 295 7.52 -26.61 -2.87
N ALA A 296 8.22 -25.63 -3.46
CA ALA A 296 9.20 -24.84 -2.73
C ALA A 296 8.55 -23.94 -1.66
N LEU A 297 7.39 -23.37 -1.97
CA LEU A 297 6.59 -22.62 -0.99
C LEU A 297 6.08 -23.55 0.13
N ALA A 298 5.67 -24.78 -0.18
CA ALA A 298 5.26 -25.77 0.80
C ALA A 298 6.40 -26.15 1.76
N GLN A 299 7.62 -26.29 1.25
CA GLN A 299 8.80 -26.50 2.10
C GLN A 299 8.99 -25.33 3.08
N GLY A 300 8.93 -24.10 2.58
CA GLY A 300 9.05 -22.91 3.43
C GLY A 300 7.91 -22.80 4.46
N LEU A 301 6.69 -23.17 4.06
CA LEU A 301 5.51 -23.18 4.91
C LEU A 301 5.63 -24.21 6.04
N ALA A 302 6.18 -25.41 5.77
CA ALA A 302 6.37 -26.45 6.77
C ALA A 302 7.28 -26.00 7.94
N GLU A 303 8.25 -25.12 7.66
CA GLU A 303 9.19 -24.57 8.65
C GLU A 303 8.72 -23.24 9.26
N SER A 304 7.76 -22.55 8.63
CA SER A 304 7.28 -21.25 9.10
C SER A 304 6.41 -21.36 10.35
N SER A 305 6.75 -20.59 11.39
CA SER A 305 5.94 -20.45 12.60
C SER A 305 5.14 -19.13 12.66
N THR A 306 5.31 -18.23 11.68
CA THR A 306 4.70 -16.89 11.68
C THR A 306 3.65 -16.69 10.59
N LEU A 307 3.75 -17.37 9.46
CA LEU A 307 2.85 -17.13 8.33
C LEU A 307 1.44 -17.63 8.65
N THR A 308 0.48 -16.71 8.65
CA THR A 308 -0.93 -16.98 8.97
C THR A 308 -1.84 -16.97 7.74
N SER A 309 -1.43 -16.27 6.67
CA SER A 309 -2.22 -16.13 5.44
C SER A 309 -1.33 -16.31 4.20
N LEU A 310 -1.75 -17.21 3.31
CA LEU A 310 -1.11 -17.44 2.02
C LEU A 310 -2.16 -17.43 0.90
N ASN A 311 -2.02 -16.48 -0.03
CA ASN A 311 -2.87 -16.40 -1.21
C ASN A 311 -2.11 -16.82 -2.47
N LEU A 312 -2.56 -17.93 -3.09
CA LEU A 312 -2.00 -18.48 -4.33
C LEU A 312 -3.04 -18.49 -5.46
N ARG A 313 -4.12 -17.72 -5.36
CA ARG A 313 -5.17 -17.72 -6.39
C ARG A 313 -4.62 -17.40 -7.78
N LEU A 314 -5.28 -17.92 -8.82
CA LEU A 314 -4.95 -17.62 -10.22
C LEU A 314 -3.49 -18.01 -10.58
N ASN A 315 -3.02 -19.15 -10.10
CA ASN A 315 -1.73 -19.72 -10.48
C ASN A 315 -1.95 -21.11 -11.13
N PHE A 316 -0.88 -21.88 -11.32
CA PHE A 316 -0.90 -23.22 -11.90
C PHE A 316 -0.36 -24.25 -10.91
N VAL A 317 -0.77 -24.16 -9.64
CA VAL A 317 -0.25 -25.02 -8.56
C VAL A 317 -0.38 -26.51 -8.90
N GLU A 318 -1.47 -26.90 -9.59
CA GLU A 318 -1.77 -28.28 -10.00
C GLU A 318 -1.79 -29.28 -8.81
N ASP A 319 -2.13 -30.54 -9.06
CA ASP A 319 -2.23 -31.52 -7.98
C ASP A 319 -0.92 -31.72 -7.22
N LYS A 320 0.23 -31.76 -7.92
CA LYS A 320 1.54 -31.97 -7.28
C LYS A 320 1.90 -30.84 -6.31
N GLY A 321 1.53 -29.60 -6.65
CA GLY A 321 1.74 -28.46 -5.76
C GLY A 321 0.72 -28.44 -4.63
N GLY A 322 -0.55 -28.77 -4.93
CA GLY A 322 -1.63 -28.86 -3.95
C GLY A 322 -1.38 -29.93 -2.88
N GLU A 323 -0.93 -31.12 -3.29
CA GLU A 323 -0.52 -32.21 -2.40
C GLU A 323 0.65 -31.79 -1.50
N ALA A 324 1.66 -31.10 -2.06
CA ALA A 324 2.82 -30.63 -1.29
C ALA A 324 2.40 -29.61 -0.21
N ILE A 325 1.55 -28.64 -0.56
CA ILE A 325 0.99 -27.67 0.40
C ILE A 325 0.17 -28.41 1.47
N GLY A 326 -0.67 -29.37 1.06
CA GLY A 326 -1.46 -30.18 1.99
C GLY A 326 -0.58 -30.96 2.97
N HIS A 327 0.51 -31.57 2.51
CA HIS A 327 1.46 -32.27 3.37
C HIS A 327 2.17 -31.32 4.34
N ALA A 328 2.56 -30.12 3.91
CA ALA A 328 3.13 -29.11 4.80
C ALA A 328 2.15 -28.70 5.91
N LEU A 329 0.85 -28.62 5.61
CA LEU A 329 -0.20 -28.28 6.57
C LEU A 329 -0.50 -29.35 7.62
N LEU A 330 -0.08 -30.60 7.41
CA LEU A 330 -0.20 -31.64 8.43
C LEU A 330 0.71 -31.36 9.64
N THR A 331 1.83 -30.64 9.43
CA THR A 331 2.79 -30.27 10.49
C THR A 331 2.79 -28.79 10.82
N ASN A 332 2.40 -27.92 9.88
CA ASN A 332 2.32 -26.49 10.11
C ASN A 332 1.20 -26.16 11.12
N THR A 333 1.52 -25.27 12.07
CA THR A 333 0.61 -24.84 13.16
C THR A 333 0.38 -23.33 13.18
N SER A 334 0.80 -22.61 12.15
CA SER A 334 0.71 -21.15 12.07
C SER A 334 -0.32 -20.67 11.05
N LEU A 335 -0.50 -21.39 9.93
CA LEU A 335 -1.36 -20.97 8.84
C LEU A 335 -2.84 -21.09 9.23
N LYS A 336 -3.56 -19.98 9.07
CA LYS A 336 -4.99 -19.82 9.36
C LYS A 336 -5.83 -19.67 8.10
N SER A 337 -5.29 -19.07 7.04
CA SER A 337 -5.96 -18.83 5.77
C SER A 337 -5.12 -19.30 4.58
N LEU A 338 -5.73 -20.08 3.70
CA LEU A 338 -5.12 -20.54 2.46
C LEU A 338 -6.08 -20.36 1.28
N HIS A 339 -5.65 -19.64 0.25
CA HIS A 339 -6.42 -19.53 -0.99
C HIS A 339 -5.74 -20.25 -2.16
N LEU A 340 -6.39 -21.32 -2.64
CA LEU A 340 -5.99 -22.12 -3.80
C LEU A 340 -6.98 -22.00 -4.97
N GLY A 341 -7.84 -20.98 -4.98
CA GLY A 341 -8.83 -20.82 -6.07
C GLY A 341 -8.19 -20.62 -7.44
N SER A 342 -8.74 -21.22 -8.49
CA SER A 342 -8.22 -21.15 -9.87
C SER A 342 -6.75 -21.58 -9.96
N ASN A 343 -6.46 -22.83 -9.62
CA ASN A 343 -5.12 -23.41 -9.59
C ASN A 343 -4.98 -24.76 -10.32
N ASN A 344 -6.04 -25.20 -10.99
CA ASN A 344 -6.08 -26.47 -11.69
C ASN A 344 -5.85 -27.68 -10.76
N VAL A 345 -6.33 -27.60 -9.51
CA VAL A 345 -6.31 -28.74 -8.57
C VAL A 345 -7.54 -29.63 -8.74
N SER A 346 -7.39 -30.92 -8.44
CA SER A 346 -8.44 -31.93 -8.63
C SER A 346 -8.73 -32.74 -7.36
N GLU A 347 -9.49 -33.82 -7.52
CA GLU A 347 -9.78 -34.83 -6.49
C GLU A 347 -8.53 -35.36 -5.77
N ARG A 348 -7.34 -35.38 -6.41
CA ARG A 348 -6.10 -35.82 -5.74
C ARG A 348 -5.69 -34.87 -4.62
N THR A 349 -5.75 -33.57 -4.91
CA THR A 349 -5.52 -32.54 -3.89
C THR A 349 -6.57 -32.64 -2.78
N ALA A 350 -7.84 -32.85 -3.13
CA ALA A 350 -8.90 -33.03 -2.14
C ALA A 350 -8.64 -34.23 -1.19
N ALA A 351 -8.03 -35.31 -1.69
CA ALA A 351 -7.70 -36.48 -0.88
C ALA A 351 -6.69 -36.16 0.23
N VAL A 352 -5.67 -35.37 -0.08
CA VAL A 352 -4.70 -34.89 0.93
C VAL A 352 -5.35 -33.90 1.88
N PHE A 353 -6.14 -32.96 1.35
CA PHE A 353 -6.81 -31.97 2.20
C PHE A 353 -7.90 -32.57 3.10
N SER A 354 -8.49 -33.71 2.74
CA SER A 354 -9.34 -34.49 3.66
C SER A 354 -8.58 -34.88 4.94
N GLN A 355 -7.30 -35.25 4.81
CA GLN A 355 -6.44 -35.56 5.96
C GLN A 355 -6.07 -34.30 6.74
N VAL A 356 -5.76 -33.21 6.03
CA VAL A 356 -5.50 -31.90 6.66
C VAL A 356 -6.70 -31.46 7.49
N LEU A 357 -7.91 -31.51 6.95
CA LEU A 357 -9.14 -31.12 7.65
C LEU A 357 -9.43 -32.01 8.86
N ALA A 358 -9.03 -33.29 8.82
CA ALA A 358 -9.21 -34.20 9.95
C ALA A 358 -8.19 -33.99 11.09
N GLN A 359 -7.00 -33.45 10.81
CA GLN A 359 -5.87 -33.42 11.74
C GLN A 359 -5.42 -32.00 12.13
N ASN A 360 -5.39 -31.08 11.17
CA ASN A 360 -4.97 -29.70 11.40
C ASN A 360 -6.05 -28.95 12.19
N THR A 361 -5.64 -28.28 13.26
CA THR A 361 -6.52 -27.55 14.19
C THR A 361 -6.28 -26.03 14.16
N THR A 362 -5.47 -25.54 13.22
CA THR A 362 -5.05 -24.14 13.14
C THR A 362 -5.68 -23.42 11.95
N LEU A 363 -5.96 -24.15 10.86
CA LEU A 363 -6.59 -23.64 9.66
C LEU A 363 -8.06 -23.29 9.93
N THR A 364 -8.43 -22.07 9.58
CA THR A 364 -9.77 -21.49 9.81
C THR A 364 -10.50 -21.12 8.52
N SER A 365 -9.75 -20.84 7.45
CA SER A 365 -10.29 -20.46 6.14
C SER A 365 -9.51 -21.17 5.03
N ILE A 366 -10.24 -21.80 4.09
CA ILE A 366 -9.65 -22.35 2.87
C ILE A 366 -10.54 -22.12 1.66
N SER A 367 -9.94 -21.82 0.52
CA SER A 367 -10.67 -21.65 -0.74
C SER A 367 -10.11 -22.55 -1.83
N PHE A 368 -10.98 -23.37 -2.42
CA PHE A 368 -10.72 -24.15 -3.63
C PHE A 368 -11.53 -23.65 -4.83
N SER A 369 -12.14 -22.47 -4.75
CA SER A 369 -13.07 -21.99 -5.77
C SER A 369 -12.50 -22.06 -7.19
N CYS A 370 -13.32 -22.38 -8.19
CA CYS A 370 -12.92 -22.46 -9.59
C CYS A 370 -11.78 -23.46 -9.85
N ASN A 371 -11.91 -24.69 -9.32
CA ASN A 371 -11.03 -25.83 -9.57
C ASN A 371 -11.86 -27.06 -10.00
N HIS A 372 -11.25 -28.22 -10.20
CA HIS A 372 -11.92 -29.42 -10.72
C HIS A 372 -11.91 -30.56 -9.70
N LEU A 373 -12.43 -30.30 -8.49
CA LEU A 373 -12.42 -31.28 -7.40
C LEU A 373 -13.35 -32.48 -7.67
N GLY A 374 -14.45 -32.25 -8.38
CA GLY A 374 -15.43 -33.27 -8.73
C GLY A 374 -16.24 -33.79 -7.53
N LEU A 375 -17.12 -34.76 -7.83
CA LEU A 375 -18.03 -35.37 -6.85
C LEU A 375 -17.25 -36.09 -5.73
N ASP A 376 -16.22 -36.84 -6.11
CA ASP A 376 -15.43 -37.63 -5.16
C ASP A 376 -14.52 -36.76 -4.29
N GLY A 377 -13.94 -35.68 -4.84
CA GLY A 377 -13.22 -34.70 -4.04
C GLY A 377 -14.12 -34.05 -2.99
N GLY A 378 -15.37 -33.71 -3.34
CA GLY A 378 -16.36 -33.22 -2.38
C GLY A 378 -16.62 -34.20 -1.23
N LYS A 379 -16.86 -35.49 -1.55
CA LYS A 379 -17.10 -36.54 -0.53
C LYS A 379 -15.89 -36.72 0.40
N GLN A 380 -14.67 -36.63 -0.15
CA GLN A 380 -13.45 -36.72 0.64
C GLN A 380 -13.31 -35.54 1.60
N LEU A 381 -13.54 -34.31 1.13
CA LEU A 381 -13.52 -33.13 2.01
C LEU A 381 -14.57 -33.23 3.12
N LEU A 382 -15.79 -33.65 2.79
CA LEU A 382 -16.87 -33.88 3.78
C LEU A 382 -16.43 -34.90 4.85
N LYS A 383 -15.81 -36.00 4.44
CA LYS A 383 -15.27 -37.00 5.38
C LYS A 383 -14.20 -36.41 6.31
N GLY A 384 -13.31 -35.57 5.78
CA GLY A 384 -12.29 -34.89 6.57
C GLY A 384 -12.87 -33.92 7.60
N LEU A 385 -13.97 -33.25 7.25
CA LEU A 385 -14.65 -32.28 8.10
C LEU A 385 -15.46 -32.91 9.24
N ALA A 386 -15.75 -34.22 9.21
CA ALA A 386 -16.63 -34.87 10.17
C ALA A 386 -16.27 -34.60 11.65
N LYS A 387 -14.98 -34.40 11.95
CA LYS A 387 -14.48 -34.04 13.30
C LYS A 387 -13.83 -32.67 13.39
N ASN A 388 -13.76 -31.92 12.28
CA ASN A 388 -13.15 -30.60 12.27
C ASN A 388 -14.03 -29.59 13.02
N LYS A 389 -13.42 -28.82 13.93
CA LYS A 389 -14.11 -27.78 14.73
C LYS A 389 -13.53 -26.38 14.55
N THR A 390 -12.53 -26.24 13.67
CA THR A 390 -11.69 -25.04 13.56
C THR A 390 -11.94 -24.30 12.26
N LEU A 391 -12.31 -25.00 11.19
CA LEU A 391 -12.62 -24.40 9.90
C LEU A 391 -13.97 -23.69 9.98
N THR A 392 -13.94 -22.38 9.73
CA THR A 392 -15.10 -21.47 9.77
C THR A 392 -15.44 -20.89 8.40
N GLU A 393 -14.55 -21.08 7.41
CA GLU A 393 -14.78 -20.70 6.03
C GLU A 393 -14.21 -21.76 5.08
N LEU A 394 -15.02 -22.16 4.10
CA LEU A 394 -14.64 -23.08 3.03
C LEU A 394 -15.35 -22.65 1.75
N ASP A 395 -14.58 -22.20 0.76
CA ASP A 395 -15.12 -21.79 -0.54
C ASP A 395 -14.93 -22.90 -1.59
N LEU A 396 -16.05 -23.49 -2.01
CA LEU A 396 -16.16 -24.54 -3.03
C LEU A 396 -16.95 -24.09 -4.26
N ARG A 397 -17.08 -22.77 -4.50
CA ARG A 397 -17.80 -22.29 -5.69
C ARG A 397 -17.09 -22.75 -6.95
N HIS A 398 -17.86 -23.25 -7.92
CA HIS A 398 -17.32 -23.73 -9.20
C HIS A 398 -16.25 -24.83 -9.04
N THR A 399 -16.50 -25.84 -8.19
CA THR A 399 -15.59 -26.98 -8.01
C THR A 399 -16.16 -28.34 -8.42
N GLU A 400 -17.33 -28.35 -9.08
CA GLU A 400 -18.03 -29.58 -9.51
C GLU A 400 -18.42 -30.52 -8.35
N VAL A 401 -18.44 -30.01 -7.12
CA VAL A 401 -18.91 -30.72 -5.94
C VAL A 401 -20.43 -30.81 -5.99
N GLU A 402 -20.96 -31.99 -5.69
CA GLU A 402 -22.40 -32.24 -5.63
C GLU A 402 -23.11 -31.28 -4.66
N GLN A 403 -24.29 -30.79 -5.05
CA GLN A 403 -25.02 -29.80 -4.25
C GLN A 403 -25.35 -30.29 -2.84
N GLU A 404 -25.76 -31.56 -2.68
CA GLU A 404 -26.03 -32.16 -1.38
C GLU A 404 -24.77 -32.24 -0.51
N THR A 405 -23.66 -32.70 -1.08
CA THR A 405 -22.36 -32.73 -0.38
C THR A 405 -21.91 -31.32 0.02
N GLY A 406 -22.05 -30.34 -0.89
CA GLY A 406 -21.73 -28.94 -0.61
C GLY A 406 -22.59 -28.33 0.50
N PHE A 407 -23.88 -28.69 0.56
CA PHE A 407 -24.79 -28.27 1.63
C PHE A 407 -24.35 -28.82 2.99
N LEU A 408 -24.05 -30.13 3.09
CA LEU A 408 -23.57 -30.74 4.33
C LEU A 408 -22.24 -30.13 4.81
N ILE A 409 -21.33 -29.86 3.88
CA ILE A 409 -20.08 -29.16 4.17
C ILE A 409 -20.37 -27.76 4.74
N HIS A 410 -21.27 -27.01 4.10
CA HIS A 410 -21.67 -25.68 4.56
C HIS A 410 -22.28 -25.71 5.96
N GLU A 411 -23.14 -26.69 6.28
CA GLU A 411 -23.72 -26.83 7.63
C GLU A 411 -22.64 -27.04 8.71
N ILE A 412 -21.64 -27.90 8.44
CA ILE A 412 -20.53 -28.13 9.37
C ILE A 412 -19.73 -26.84 9.60
N VAL A 413 -19.37 -26.15 8.52
CA VAL A 413 -18.56 -24.92 8.57
C VAL A 413 -19.34 -23.78 9.25
N TRP A 414 -20.64 -23.68 8.98
CA TRP A 414 -21.52 -22.71 9.63
C TRP A 414 -21.64 -22.99 11.14
N ALA A 415 -21.81 -24.25 11.54
CA ALA A 415 -21.86 -24.62 12.95
C ALA A 415 -20.56 -24.26 13.69
N ASN A 416 -19.40 -24.47 13.06
CA ASN A 416 -18.11 -24.05 13.61
C ASN A 416 -18.02 -22.52 13.76
N ARG A 417 -18.44 -21.77 12.73
CA ARG A 417 -18.49 -20.29 12.77
C ARG A 417 -19.38 -19.77 13.89
N GLU A 418 -20.57 -20.34 14.06
CA GLU A 418 -21.48 -19.97 15.13
C GLU A 418 -20.92 -20.32 16.52
N ALA A 419 -20.25 -21.46 16.67
CA ALA A 419 -19.59 -21.82 17.93
C ALA A 419 -18.53 -20.78 18.33
N VAL A 420 -17.73 -20.30 17.37
CA VAL A 420 -16.75 -19.22 17.60
C VAL A 420 -17.46 -17.92 17.99
N ARG A 421 -18.55 -17.56 17.29
CA ARG A 421 -19.34 -16.34 17.58
C ARG A 421 -19.98 -16.37 18.98
N VAL A 422 -20.52 -17.51 19.41
CA VAL A 422 -21.11 -17.65 20.75
C VAL A 422 -20.02 -17.62 21.82
N GLY A 423 -18.87 -18.25 21.58
CA GLY A 423 -17.73 -18.21 22.50
C GLY A 423 -17.19 -16.80 22.74
N SER A 424 -17.11 -15.96 21.70
CA SER A 424 -16.64 -14.58 21.84
C SER A 424 -17.60 -13.67 22.61
N LEU A 425 -18.92 -13.96 22.57
CA LEU A 425 -19.93 -13.23 23.35
C LEU A 425 -19.93 -13.61 24.84
N GLN A 426 -19.42 -14.79 25.19
CA GLN A 426 -19.36 -15.29 26.58
C GLN A 426 -18.06 -14.92 27.29
N GLN A 427 -17.04 -14.41 26.59
CA GLN A 427 -15.85 -13.82 27.20
C GLN A 427 -16.07 -12.30 27.36
N PRO A 428 -16.27 -11.78 28.59
CA PRO A 428 -16.24 -10.34 28.79
C PRO A 428 -14.82 -9.84 28.51
N THR A 429 -14.71 -8.76 27.75
CA THR A 429 -13.46 -8.02 27.51
C THR A 429 -12.80 -7.65 28.84
N THR A 430 -11.84 -8.44 29.31
CA THR A 430 -10.90 -8.06 30.36
C THR A 430 -9.74 -7.26 29.78
N GLU A 431 -10.03 -6.13 29.12
CA GLU A 431 -9.04 -5.11 28.79
C GLU A 431 -9.67 -3.72 28.97
N ALA A 432 -9.74 -3.31 30.23
CA ALA A 432 -9.79 -1.91 30.62
C ALA A 432 -9.26 -1.82 32.06
N LEU A 433 -7.94 -1.67 32.20
CA LEU A 433 -7.28 -0.99 33.32
C LEU A 433 -5.94 -0.43 32.86
#